data_AF-A0AAJ1RJQ5-F1
#
_entry.id   AF-A0AAJ1RJQ5-F1
#
_cell.length_a   1.000
_cell.length_b   1.000
_cell.length_c   1.000
_cell.angle_alpha   90.00
_cell.angle_beta   90.00
_cell.angle_gamma   90.00
#
_symmetry.space_group_name_H-M   'P 1'
#
loop_
_entity.id
_entity.type
_entity.pdbx_description
1 polymer ?
#
loop_
_entity_poly.entity_id
_entity_poly.type
_entity_poly.pdbx_seq_one_letter_code
_entity_poly.pdbx_strand_id
1 'polypeptide(L)'
;MLQKNEFCNFIHSNSNLAKPIRKDFFRALDSRIPVISAGRFLQNDRSLSNQANDLDWHSSKLKFQHRFWFTIAIENSESPGYFTERLTDAFLEGTIPIYWGDLRVAEEFNPQAFIDLRSYENFSVDIDDIIYQDQHLECILEILNAPVFNDGVNKINEFKAGAQAFLQAIFDQPLYEARRCPRHGNSHWLEQRRRKDQTGFKKLLKRNRQ
;
A
#
# COMPACT_ATOMS: atom_id res chain seq x y z
N MET A 1 2.68 25.54 5.89
CA MET A 1 1.20 25.44 5.80
C MET A 1 0.89 24.20 4.99
N LEU A 2 0.06 23.29 5.51
CA LEU A 2 -0.46 22.15 4.76
C LEU A 2 -1.20 22.68 3.53
N GLN A 3 -0.66 22.48 2.33
CA GLN A 3 -1.32 22.82 1.06
C GLN A 3 -2.24 21.68 0.61
N LYS A 4 -3.07 21.18 1.53
CA LYS A 4 -4.09 20.16 1.23
C LYS A 4 -5.42 20.87 1.02
N ASN A 5 -6.04 20.61 -0.13
CA ASN A 5 -7.29 21.28 -0.52
C ASN A 5 -8.28 20.33 -1.20
N GLU A 6 -7.93 19.06 -1.36
CA GLU A 6 -8.79 18.06 -1.99
C GLU A 6 -9.24 17.01 -0.98
N PHE A 7 -10.48 16.55 -1.12
CA PHE A 7 -11.12 15.64 -0.17
C PHE A 7 -10.44 14.27 -0.13
N CYS A 8 -10.68 13.44 -1.15
CA CYS A 8 -10.26 12.04 -1.13
C CYS A 8 -9.76 11.59 -2.50
N ASN A 9 -8.68 10.81 -2.51
CA ASN A 9 -8.21 10.12 -3.70
C ASN A 9 -8.38 8.59 -3.63
N PHE A 10 -8.37 7.99 -4.83
CA PHE A 10 -8.41 6.56 -5.07
C PHE A 10 -7.41 6.21 -6.20
N ILE A 11 -6.34 5.48 -5.87
CA ILE A 11 -5.27 5.15 -6.83
C ILE A 11 -5.10 3.63 -6.92
N HIS A 12 -6.00 3.00 -7.68
CA HIS A 12 -5.96 1.56 -7.92
C HIS A 12 -5.99 1.26 -9.41
N SER A 13 -5.21 0.27 -9.84
CA SER A 13 -5.21 -0.19 -11.23
C SER A 13 -5.78 -1.59 -11.39
N ASN A 14 -5.69 -2.43 -10.37
CA ASN A 14 -6.18 -3.80 -10.42
C ASN A 14 -7.63 -3.92 -9.93
N SER A 15 -8.49 -4.42 -10.81
CA SER A 15 -9.86 -4.86 -10.51
C SER A 15 -10.01 -6.37 -10.44
N ASN A 16 -9.04 -7.12 -10.97
CA ASN A 16 -9.14 -8.57 -11.11
C ASN A 16 -8.93 -9.25 -9.76
N LEU A 17 -9.88 -10.11 -9.40
CA LEU A 17 -9.90 -10.88 -8.15
C LEU A 17 -9.81 -10.01 -6.88
N ALA A 18 -10.07 -8.70 -7.00
CA ALA A 18 -10.17 -7.83 -5.85
C ALA A 18 -11.51 -8.06 -5.14
N LYS A 19 -11.51 -7.98 -3.81
CA LYS A 19 -12.72 -8.06 -3.01
C LYS A 19 -13.69 -6.91 -3.36
N PRO A 20 -15.01 -7.17 -3.41
CA PRO A 20 -16.01 -6.16 -3.82
C PRO A 20 -15.99 -4.87 -3.01
N ILE A 21 -15.67 -4.94 -1.71
CA ILE A 21 -15.58 -3.80 -0.79
C ILE A 21 -14.84 -2.59 -1.37
N ARG A 22 -13.74 -2.81 -2.10
CA ARG A 22 -12.99 -1.71 -2.73
C ARG A 22 -13.85 -0.88 -3.69
N LYS A 23 -14.62 -1.56 -4.54
CA LYS A 23 -15.49 -0.93 -5.54
C LYS A 23 -16.73 -0.35 -4.86
N ASP A 24 -17.31 -1.12 -3.95
CA ASP A 24 -18.59 -0.79 -3.33
C ASP A 24 -18.44 0.41 -2.40
N PHE A 25 -17.36 0.45 -1.59
CA PHE A 25 -17.01 1.61 -0.77
C PHE A 25 -16.72 2.85 -1.62
N PHE A 26 -15.89 2.73 -2.67
CA PHE A 26 -15.63 3.85 -3.59
C PHE A 26 -16.93 4.44 -4.14
N ARG A 27 -17.84 3.59 -4.64
CA ARG A 27 -19.11 4.05 -5.21
C ARG A 27 -20.05 4.65 -4.18
N ALA A 28 -20.09 4.09 -2.97
CA ALA A 28 -20.87 4.63 -1.89
C ALA A 28 -20.37 6.02 -1.48
N LEU A 29 -19.05 6.20 -1.30
CA LEU A 29 -18.47 7.50 -0.94
C LEU A 29 -18.61 8.53 -2.07
N ASP A 30 -18.27 8.16 -3.31
CA ASP A 30 -18.35 9.01 -4.51
C ASP A 30 -19.78 9.52 -4.79
N SER A 31 -20.80 8.75 -4.35
CA SER A 31 -22.21 9.17 -4.47
C SER A 31 -22.61 10.29 -3.50
N ARG A 32 -21.82 10.52 -2.44
CA ARG A 32 -22.06 11.52 -1.39
C ARG A 32 -21.16 12.74 -1.56
N ILE A 33 -19.85 12.51 -1.76
CA ILE A 33 -18.85 13.53 -2.06
C ILE A 33 -17.93 12.98 -3.16
N PRO A 34 -17.67 13.73 -4.25
CA PRO A 34 -16.83 13.26 -5.35
C PRO A 34 -15.44 12.80 -4.89
N VAL A 35 -15.05 11.58 -5.30
CA VAL A 35 -13.72 11.01 -5.02
C VAL A 35 -12.87 11.05 -6.28
N ILE A 36 -11.65 11.57 -6.19
CA ILE A 36 -10.74 11.63 -7.34
C ILE A 36 -10.04 10.28 -7.52
N SER A 37 -10.41 9.58 -8.59
CA SER A 37 -9.87 8.28 -8.99
C SER A 37 -8.88 8.43 -10.13
N ALA A 38 -7.60 8.31 -9.82
CA ALA A 38 -6.49 8.55 -10.76
C ALA A 38 -5.77 7.27 -11.21
N GLY A 39 -6.13 6.12 -10.64
CA GLY A 39 -5.70 4.80 -11.11
C GLY A 39 -6.54 4.29 -12.29
N ARG A 40 -6.14 3.17 -12.91
CA ARG A 40 -6.88 2.60 -14.06
C ARG A 40 -8.26 2.05 -13.68
N PHE A 41 -8.47 1.70 -12.42
CA PHE A 41 -9.72 1.15 -11.92
C PHE A 41 -10.64 2.29 -11.48
N LEU A 42 -11.87 2.33 -12.03
CA LEU A 42 -12.86 3.39 -11.75
C LEU A 42 -12.36 4.81 -12.05
N GLN A 43 -11.45 4.96 -13.01
CA GLN A 43 -10.79 6.23 -13.32
C GLN A 43 -11.80 7.34 -13.66
N ASN A 44 -11.66 8.49 -13.01
CA ASN A 44 -12.37 9.73 -13.36
C ASN A 44 -11.42 10.94 -13.49
N ASP A 45 -10.15 10.79 -13.12
CA ASP A 45 -9.09 11.77 -13.31
C ASP A 45 -7.88 11.15 -14.02
N ARG A 46 -7.30 11.89 -14.97
CA ARG A 46 -6.14 11.45 -15.76
C ARG A 46 -4.87 12.23 -15.45
N SER A 47 -4.90 13.18 -14.50
CA SER A 47 -3.77 14.06 -14.22
C SER A 47 -2.53 13.27 -13.79
N LEU A 48 -2.70 12.24 -12.95
CA LEU A 48 -1.61 11.35 -12.55
C LEU A 48 -1.06 10.54 -13.73
N SER A 49 -1.93 9.91 -14.53
CA SER A 49 -1.51 9.10 -15.68
C SER A 49 -0.87 9.92 -16.80
N ASN A 50 -1.22 11.20 -16.92
CA ASN A 50 -0.67 12.10 -17.92
C ASN A 50 0.70 12.68 -17.51
N GLN A 51 0.97 12.74 -16.20
CA GLN A 51 2.23 13.25 -15.65
C GLN A 51 3.27 12.16 -15.42
N ALA A 52 2.83 10.93 -15.18
CA ALA A 52 3.73 9.85 -14.83
C ALA A 52 4.41 9.23 -16.06
N ASN A 53 5.72 9.44 -16.16
CA ASN A 53 6.58 8.55 -16.93
C ASN A 53 6.87 7.30 -16.09
N ASP A 54 6.99 6.12 -16.70
CA ASP A 54 7.18 4.84 -15.97
C ASP A 54 8.38 4.87 -14.99
N LEU A 55 9.42 5.66 -15.29
CA LEU A 55 10.61 5.81 -14.45
C LEU A 55 10.37 6.60 -13.14
N ASP A 56 9.29 7.39 -13.05
CA ASP A 56 8.98 8.27 -11.91
C ASP A 56 7.55 8.07 -11.38
N TRP A 57 6.95 6.91 -11.65
CA TRP A 57 5.56 6.63 -11.27
C TRP A 57 5.33 6.80 -9.75
N HIS A 58 6.23 6.25 -8.93
CA HIS A 58 6.09 6.30 -7.48
C HIS A 58 6.11 7.74 -6.95
N SER A 59 7.10 8.55 -7.35
CA SER A 59 7.17 9.95 -6.91
C SER A 59 6.00 10.78 -7.42
N SER A 60 5.55 10.53 -8.66
CA SER A 60 4.36 11.19 -9.22
C SER A 60 3.09 10.82 -8.44
N LYS A 61 2.91 9.55 -8.07
CA LYS A 61 1.81 9.06 -7.23
C LYS A 61 1.82 9.78 -5.89
N LEU A 62 2.96 9.80 -5.21
CA LEU A 62 3.13 10.44 -3.90
C LEU A 62 2.79 11.93 -3.94
N LYS A 63 3.37 12.68 -4.90
CA LYS A 63 3.05 14.11 -5.10
C LYS A 63 1.58 14.36 -5.38
N PHE A 64 0.95 13.50 -6.17
CA PHE A 64 -0.49 13.59 -6.43
C PHE A 64 -1.28 13.37 -5.14
N GLN A 65 -0.95 12.32 -4.39
CA GLN A 65 -1.59 11.95 -3.14
C GLN A 65 -1.43 13.02 -2.04
N HIS A 66 -0.33 13.77 -2.04
CA HIS A 66 -0.05 14.85 -1.08
C HIS A 66 -1.14 15.93 -1.01
N ARG A 67 -1.88 16.18 -2.09
CA ARG A 67 -2.93 17.22 -2.19
C ARG A 67 -4.18 16.91 -1.37
N PHE A 68 -4.35 15.67 -0.97
CA PHE A 68 -5.59 15.14 -0.41
C PHE A 68 -5.54 15.02 1.12
N TRP A 69 -6.70 15.19 1.75
CA TRP A 69 -6.91 14.88 3.16
C TRP A 69 -7.04 13.38 3.41
N PHE A 70 -7.76 12.68 2.54
CA PHE A 70 -8.04 11.25 2.67
C PHE A 70 -7.51 10.43 1.49
N THR A 71 -7.17 9.18 1.76
CA THR A 71 -6.85 8.18 0.72
C THR A 71 -7.53 6.87 1.02
N ILE A 72 -8.30 6.37 0.06
CA ILE A 72 -8.82 5.01 0.13
C ILE A 72 -7.65 4.03 -0.05
N ALA A 73 -7.28 3.33 1.02
CA ALA A 73 -6.15 2.41 1.10
C ALA A 73 -6.61 0.94 1.18
N ILE A 74 -7.69 0.58 0.46
CA ILE A 74 -8.28 -0.76 0.50
C ILE A 74 -7.45 -1.78 -0.30
N GLU A 75 -7.07 -2.88 0.36
CA GLU A 75 -6.34 -3.99 -0.24
C GLU A 75 -7.19 -4.86 -1.16
N ASN A 76 -6.54 -5.68 -1.98
CA ASN A 76 -7.24 -6.52 -2.96
C ASN A 76 -7.87 -7.74 -2.30
N SER A 77 -7.33 -8.17 -1.17
CA SER A 77 -7.77 -9.31 -0.38
C SER A 77 -7.55 -9.03 1.09
N GLU A 78 -8.19 -9.83 1.93
CA GLU A 78 -8.02 -9.79 3.38
C GLU A 78 -7.22 -11.01 3.83
N SER A 79 -6.23 -10.77 4.69
CA SER A 79 -5.43 -11.82 5.33
C SER A 79 -4.68 -11.24 6.53
N PRO A 80 -4.50 -11.99 7.63
CA PRO A 80 -3.63 -11.56 8.72
C PRO A 80 -2.20 -11.28 8.24
N GLY A 81 -1.64 -10.12 8.61
CA GLY A 81 -0.34 -9.61 8.20
C GLY A 81 -0.26 -9.04 6.78
N TYR A 82 -1.38 -8.91 6.05
CA TYR A 82 -1.38 -8.48 4.65
C TYR A 82 -1.74 -7.00 4.49
N PHE A 83 -0.77 -6.13 4.69
CA PHE A 83 -0.82 -4.73 4.25
C PHE A 83 0.24 -4.48 3.18
N THR A 84 0.01 -3.46 2.35
CA THR A 84 0.91 -3.09 1.25
C THR A 84 1.28 -1.61 1.30
N GLU A 85 1.92 -1.13 0.23
CA GLU A 85 2.30 0.27 0.07
C GLU A 85 1.11 1.24 0.13
N ARG A 86 -0.12 0.77 -0.08
CA ARG A 86 -1.32 1.63 -0.05
C ARG A 86 -1.48 2.36 1.28
N LEU A 87 -1.30 1.63 2.38
CA LEU A 87 -1.40 2.18 3.72
C LEU A 87 -0.19 3.07 4.04
N THR A 88 1.02 2.59 3.73
CA THR A 88 2.25 3.31 4.09
C THR A 88 2.47 4.57 3.26
N ASP A 89 2.09 4.58 1.97
CA ASP A 89 2.19 5.76 1.12
C ASP A 89 1.21 6.86 1.59
N ALA A 90 0.06 6.47 2.14
CA ALA A 90 -0.88 7.41 2.75
C ALA A 90 -0.28 8.08 3.98
N PHE A 91 0.31 7.30 4.89
CA PHE A 91 1.06 7.88 6.01
C PHE A 91 2.21 8.79 5.56
N LEU A 92 2.97 8.37 4.55
CA LEU A 92 4.13 9.12 4.04
C LEU A 92 3.73 10.51 3.51
N GLU A 93 2.57 10.60 2.85
CA GLU A 93 2.07 11.85 2.26
C GLU A 93 1.17 12.66 3.20
N GLY A 94 1.09 12.27 4.48
CA GLY A 94 0.29 12.94 5.49
C GLY A 94 -1.19 12.99 5.12
N THR A 95 -1.70 11.94 4.49
CA THR A 95 -3.12 11.77 4.15
C THR A 95 -3.70 10.67 5.02
N ILE A 96 -4.93 10.86 5.49
CA ILE A 96 -5.62 9.94 6.37
C ILE A 96 -6.01 8.68 5.57
N PRO A 97 -5.44 7.51 5.90
CA PRO A 97 -5.81 6.29 5.21
C PRO A 97 -7.20 5.83 5.63
N ILE A 98 -8.06 5.54 4.66
CA ILE A 98 -9.31 4.80 4.84
C ILE A 98 -9.02 3.35 4.45
N TYR A 99 -8.83 2.48 5.45
CA TYR A 99 -8.14 1.21 5.30
C TYR A 99 -9.06 -0.02 5.46
N TRP A 100 -8.75 -1.07 4.69
CA TRP A 100 -9.28 -2.42 4.84
C TRP A 100 -8.32 -3.43 4.20
N GLY A 101 -8.00 -4.55 4.87
CA GLY A 101 -7.15 -5.61 4.31
C GLY A 101 -6.52 -6.53 5.36
N ASP A 102 -5.60 -6.01 6.17
CA ASP A 102 -4.91 -6.79 7.18
C ASP A 102 -5.78 -6.97 8.43
N LEU A 103 -6.09 -8.23 8.78
CA LEU A 103 -6.83 -8.56 9.99
C LEU A 103 -6.15 -8.10 11.29
N ARG A 104 -4.83 -7.93 11.27
CA ARG A 104 -3.95 -7.61 12.39
C ARG A 104 -3.30 -6.22 12.27
N VAL A 105 -3.81 -5.34 11.39
CA VAL A 105 -3.19 -4.02 11.13
C VAL A 105 -2.92 -3.20 12.40
N ALA A 106 -3.82 -3.31 13.39
CA ALA A 106 -3.76 -2.59 14.67
C ALA A 106 -2.63 -3.06 15.59
N GLU A 107 -2.02 -4.22 15.32
CA GLU A 107 -0.84 -4.68 16.06
C GLU A 107 0.42 -3.90 15.65
N GLU A 108 0.46 -3.42 14.41
CA GLU A 108 1.61 -2.71 13.85
C GLU A 108 1.40 -1.18 13.87
N PHE A 109 0.22 -0.73 13.44
CA PHE A 109 -0.13 0.68 13.26
C PHE A 109 -1.14 1.14 14.32
N ASN A 110 -1.00 2.39 14.74
CA ASN A 110 -1.91 3.01 15.70
C ASN A 110 -3.32 3.16 15.12
N PRO A 111 -4.37 2.56 15.71
CA PRO A 111 -5.75 2.70 15.24
C PRO A 111 -6.29 4.13 15.20
N GLN A 112 -5.62 5.07 15.88
CA GLN A 112 -6.00 6.50 15.85
C GLN A 112 -5.41 7.26 14.65
N ALA A 113 -4.47 6.67 13.90
CA ALA A 113 -3.80 7.32 12.77
C ALA A 113 -4.48 7.05 11.42
N PHE A 114 -5.49 6.18 11.38
CA PHE A 114 -6.21 5.82 10.16
C PHE A 114 -7.66 5.41 10.48
N ILE A 115 -8.50 5.39 9.44
CA ILE A 115 -9.90 4.99 9.54
C ILE A 115 -10.00 3.52 9.13
N ASP A 116 -10.23 2.62 10.10
CA ASP A 116 -10.41 1.18 9.83
C ASP A 116 -11.86 0.86 9.49
N LEU A 117 -12.13 0.52 8.22
CA LEU A 117 -13.49 0.18 7.76
C LEU A 117 -14.08 -1.08 8.43
N ARG A 118 -13.30 -1.84 9.19
CA ARG A 118 -13.80 -2.99 9.96
C ARG A 118 -14.35 -2.60 11.32
N SER A 119 -14.02 -1.41 11.81
CA SER A 119 -14.53 -0.90 13.08
C SER A 119 -16.00 -0.48 13.00
N TYR A 120 -16.57 -0.47 11.79
CA TYR A 120 -17.91 0.01 11.53
C TYR A 120 -18.87 -1.11 11.08
N GLU A 121 -20.16 -0.92 11.37
CA GLU A 121 -21.20 -1.91 11.08
C GLU A 121 -21.63 -1.93 9.60
N ASN A 122 -21.65 -0.77 8.93
CA ASN A 122 -22.03 -0.64 7.52
C ASN A 122 -21.50 0.68 6.92
N PHE A 123 -21.16 0.67 5.62
CA PHE A 123 -20.54 1.82 4.93
C PHE A 123 -21.28 3.15 5.05
N SER A 124 -22.60 3.16 5.29
CA SER A 124 -23.32 4.43 5.41
C SER A 124 -22.83 5.23 6.61
N VAL A 125 -22.62 4.55 7.75
CA VAL A 125 -22.13 5.18 8.98
C VAL A 125 -20.70 5.67 8.79
N ASP A 126 -19.83 4.85 8.19
CA ASP A 126 -18.43 5.17 7.92
C ASP A 126 -18.33 6.45 7.08
N ILE A 127 -19.16 6.54 6.04
CA ILE A 127 -19.18 7.68 5.12
C ILE A 127 -19.69 8.93 5.82
N ASP A 128 -20.76 8.83 6.61
CA ASP A 128 -21.28 9.97 7.36
C ASP A 128 -20.24 10.51 8.35
N ASP A 129 -19.49 9.63 9.02
CA ASP A 129 -18.40 10.01 9.92
C ASP A 129 -17.20 10.63 9.18
N ILE A 130 -16.79 10.09 8.03
CA ILE A 130 -15.73 10.68 7.19
C ILE A 130 -16.15 12.08 6.72
N ILE A 131 -17.39 12.25 6.29
CA ILE A 131 -17.93 13.55 5.86
C ILE A 131 -17.96 14.54 7.02
N TYR A 132 -18.34 14.08 8.21
CA TYR A 132 -18.30 14.89 9.41
C TYR A 132 -16.87 15.35 9.71
N GLN A 133 -15.89 14.43 9.68
CA GLN A 133 -14.48 14.76 9.92
C GLN A 133 -13.93 15.76 8.89
N ASP A 134 -14.27 15.64 7.61
CA ASP A 134 -13.85 16.58 6.57
C ASP A 134 -14.30 18.04 6.85
N GLN A 135 -15.45 18.19 7.52
CA GLN A 135 -15.99 19.49 7.90
C GLN A 135 -15.38 20.08 9.19
N HIS A 136 -14.62 19.29 9.94
CA HIS A 136 -14.08 19.63 11.26
C HIS A 136 -12.56 19.43 11.26
N LEU A 137 -11.83 20.51 10.99
CA LEU A 137 -10.37 20.49 10.86
C LEU A 137 -9.67 19.90 12.10
N GLU A 138 -10.23 20.11 13.29
CA GLU A 138 -9.76 19.52 14.54
C GLU A 138 -9.71 17.99 14.49
N CYS A 139 -10.74 17.34 13.94
CA CYS A 139 -10.78 15.88 13.80
C CYS A 139 -9.71 15.39 12.82
N ILE A 140 -9.53 16.09 11.69
CA ILE A 140 -8.46 15.80 10.73
C ILE A 140 -7.09 15.92 11.40
N LEU A 141 -6.87 16.99 12.16
CA LEU A 141 -5.61 17.24 12.85
C LEU A 141 -5.35 16.22 13.96
N GLU A 142 -6.36 15.75 14.67
CA GLU A 142 -6.23 14.68 15.66
C GLU A 142 -5.69 13.41 15.02
N ILE A 143 -6.28 12.97 13.90
CA ILE A 143 -5.83 11.75 13.18
C ILE A 143 -4.43 11.95 12.60
N LEU A 144 -4.15 13.09 11.96
CA LEU A 144 -2.86 13.36 11.35
C LEU A 144 -1.70 13.49 12.36
N ASN A 145 -1.99 13.95 13.58
CA ASN A 145 -1.00 14.06 14.65
C ASN A 145 -0.86 12.77 15.47
N ALA A 146 -1.76 11.80 15.31
CA ALA A 146 -1.62 10.51 15.95
C ALA A 146 -0.32 9.83 15.45
N PRO A 147 0.49 9.24 16.34
CA PRO A 147 1.69 8.52 15.91
C PRO A 147 1.31 7.36 14.99
N VAL A 148 2.02 7.18 13.87
CA VAL A 148 1.71 6.13 12.87
C VAL A 148 1.84 4.72 13.46
N PHE A 149 2.92 4.48 14.21
CA PHE A 149 3.16 3.20 14.88
C PHE A 149 2.63 3.23 16.32
N ASN A 150 2.27 2.07 16.83
CA ASN A 150 1.96 1.89 18.24
C ASN A 150 3.11 2.43 19.12
N ASP A 151 2.73 3.07 20.24
CA ASP A 151 3.64 3.71 21.22
C ASP A 151 4.51 4.86 20.66
N GLY A 152 4.27 5.31 19.43
CA GLY A 152 5.04 6.37 18.78
C GLY A 152 6.52 6.02 18.54
N VAL A 153 6.85 4.73 18.59
CA VAL A 153 8.22 4.25 18.47
C VAL A 153 8.66 4.29 17.01
N ASN A 154 9.81 4.91 16.75
CA ASN A 154 10.46 4.82 15.45
C ASN A 154 11.09 3.42 15.28
N LYS A 155 10.47 2.58 14.46
CA LYS A 155 10.89 1.20 14.20
C LYS A 155 12.09 1.05 13.25
N ILE A 156 12.70 2.14 12.77
CA ILE A 156 13.78 2.06 11.77
C ILE A 156 14.97 1.21 12.24
N ASN A 157 15.35 1.33 13.51
CA ASN A 157 16.48 0.58 14.07
C ASN A 157 16.12 -0.89 14.24
N GLU A 158 14.90 -1.18 14.67
CA GLU A 158 14.37 -2.54 14.77
C GLU A 158 14.35 -3.22 13.40
N PHE A 159 13.82 -2.57 12.37
CA PHE A 159 13.79 -3.11 11.01
C PHE A 159 15.19 -3.31 10.44
N LYS A 160 16.12 -2.35 10.65
CA LYS A 160 17.51 -2.50 10.22
C LYS A 160 18.21 -3.66 10.93
N ALA A 161 18.06 -3.75 12.25
CA ALA A 161 18.66 -4.81 13.06
C ALA A 161 18.08 -6.18 12.68
N GLY A 162 16.77 -6.29 12.51
CA GLY A 162 16.09 -7.51 12.08
C GLY A 162 16.51 -7.95 10.68
N ALA A 163 16.58 -7.02 9.72
CA ALA A 163 17.05 -7.32 8.37
C ALA A 163 18.53 -7.76 8.36
N GLN A 164 19.38 -7.08 9.12
CA GLN A 164 20.78 -7.46 9.28
C GLN A 164 20.91 -8.84 9.91
N ALA A 165 20.20 -9.12 11.01
CA ALA A 165 20.22 -10.41 11.68
C ALA A 165 19.72 -11.54 10.76
N PHE A 166 18.65 -11.29 10.00
CA PHE A 166 18.13 -12.23 9.02
C PHE A 166 19.16 -12.57 7.93
N LEU A 167 19.79 -11.55 7.35
CA LEU A 167 20.82 -11.73 6.32
C LEU A 167 22.05 -12.45 6.89
N GLN A 168 22.50 -12.04 8.07
CA GLN A 168 23.66 -12.64 8.75
C GLN A 168 23.40 -14.13 9.02
N ALA A 169 22.22 -14.48 9.52
CA ALA A 169 21.83 -15.87 9.76
C ALA A 169 21.84 -16.72 8.47
N ILE A 170 21.54 -16.13 7.30
CA ILE A 170 21.65 -16.84 6.02
C ILE A 170 23.10 -17.24 5.72
N PHE A 171 24.06 -16.36 6.00
CA PHE A 171 25.47 -16.57 5.65
C PHE A 171 26.26 -17.35 6.70
N ASP A 172 25.89 -17.24 7.99
CA ASP A 172 26.64 -17.87 9.09
C ASP A 172 26.27 -19.33 9.33
N GLN A 173 25.07 -19.75 8.94
CA GLN A 173 24.67 -21.16 9.08
C GLN A 173 25.22 -22.01 7.91
N PRO A 174 25.47 -23.32 8.12
CA PRO A 174 25.85 -24.21 7.04
C PRO A 174 24.88 -24.16 5.86
N LEU A 175 25.39 -24.22 4.62
CA LEU A 175 24.59 -24.08 3.40
C LEU A 175 23.34 -24.98 3.35
N TYR A 176 23.44 -26.19 3.90
CA TYR A 176 22.34 -27.15 3.91
C TYR A 176 21.18 -26.74 4.86
N GLU A 177 21.47 -25.93 5.88
CA GLU A 177 20.50 -25.33 6.81
C GLU A 177 19.98 -23.98 6.28
N ALA A 178 20.79 -23.27 5.50
CA ALA A 178 20.42 -21.99 4.87
C ALA A 178 19.41 -22.12 3.72
N ARG A 179 19.21 -23.34 3.21
CA ARG A 179 18.30 -23.57 2.08
C ARG A 179 16.84 -23.36 2.51
N ARG A 180 16.16 -22.39 1.90
CA ARG A 180 14.73 -22.09 2.12
C ARG A 180 13.82 -22.61 0.99
N CYS A 181 14.37 -23.33 0.00
CA CYS A 181 13.59 -23.96 -1.06
C CYS A 181 13.14 -25.37 -0.65
N PRO A 182 11.90 -25.78 -0.95
CA PRO A 182 11.44 -27.14 -0.68
C PRO A 182 12.33 -28.18 -1.36
N ARG A 183 12.70 -29.25 -0.64
CA ARG A 183 13.46 -30.39 -1.20
C ARG A 183 12.64 -31.24 -2.16
N HIS A 184 11.31 -31.17 -2.05
CA HIS A 184 10.35 -31.96 -2.80
C HIS A 184 9.44 -31.07 -3.64
N GLY A 185 8.72 -31.67 -4.59
CA GLY A 185 7.84 -30.96 -5.52
C GLY A 185 8.60 -30.33 -6.70
N ASN A 186 7.90 -29.45 -7.42
CA ASN A 186 8.38 -28.88 -8.69
C ASN A 186 9.47 -27.80 -8.54
N SER A 187 9.95 -27.54 -7.33
CA SER A 187 10.97 -26.52 -7.01
C SER A 187 12.23 -26.69 -7.86
N HIS A 188 12.71 -27.93 -7.99
CA HIS A 188 13.89 -28.24 -8.79
C HIS A 188 13.66 -28.00 -10.29
N TRP A 189 12.48 -28.35 -10.81
CA TRP A 189 12.10 -28.11 -12.21
C TRP A 189 11.93 -26.61 -12.51
N LEU A 190 11.32 -25.86 -11.60
CA LEU A 190 11.18 -24.39 -11.71
C LEU A 190 12.56 -23.71 -11.69
N GLU A 191 13.47 -24.16 -10.84
CA GLU A 191 14.83 -23.65 -10.77
C GLU A 191 15.62 -23.93 -12.06
N GLN A 192 15.48 -25.14 -12.62
CA GLN A 192 16.05 -25.46 -13.93
C GLN A 192 15.46 -24.62 -15.06
N ARG A 193 14.15 -24.35 -15.07
CA ARG A 193 13.52 -23.43 -16.04
C ARG A 193 14.06 -22.02 -15.90
N ARG A 194 14.12 -21.47 -14.68
CA ARG A 194 14.69 -20.12 -14.44
C ARG A 194 16.14 -20.00 -14.91
N ARG A 195 16.97 -21.02 -14.68
CA ARG A 195 18.37 -21.06 -15.17
C ARG A 195 18.43 -21.08 -16.71
N LYS A 196 17.50 -21.78 -17.37
CA LYS A 196 17.36 -21.75 -18.84
C LYS A 196 16.89 -20.38 -19.32
N ASP A 197 15.97 -19.73 -18.64
CA ASP A 197 15.48 -18.39 -19.02
C ASP A 197 16.56 -17.30 -18.84
N GLN A 198 17.43 -17.44 -17.82
CA GLN A 198 18.62 -16.60 -17.63
C GLN A 198 19.66 -16.70 -18.78
N THR A 199 19.59 -17.75 -19.62
CA THR A 199 20.43 -17.80 -20.83
C THR A 199 20.04 -16.73 -21.84
N GLY A 200 18.79 -16.24 -21.82
CA GLY A 200 18.33 -15.09 -22.59
C GLY A 200 19.08 -13.81 -22.21
N PHE A 201 19.32 -13.59 -20.91
CA PHE A 201 20.07 -12.44 -20.40
C PHE A 201 21.56 -12.50 -20.83
N LYS A 202 22.19 -13.69 -20.77
CA LYS A 202 23.54 -13.90 -21.33
C LYS A 202 23.61 -13.69 -22.84
N LYS A 203 22.57 -14.05 -23.59
CA LYS A 203 22.46 -13.76 -25.04
C LYS A 203 22.30 -12.26 -25.30
N LEU A 204 21.50 -11.55 -24.51
CA LEU A 204 21.30 -10.10 -24.62
C LEU A 204 22.60 -9.31 -24.35
N LEU A 205 23.35 -9.68 -23.31
CA LEU A 205 24.65 -9.08 -22.98
C LEU A 205 25.70 -9.32 -24.08
N LYS A 206 25.65 -10.45 -24.79
CA LYS A 206 26.52 -10.71 -25.95
C LYS A 206 26.14 -9.87 -27.17
N ARG A 207 24.85 -9.59 -27.35
CA ARG A 207 24.31 -8.84 -28.50
C ARG A 207 24.58 -7.34 -28.40
N ASN A 208 24.60 -6.80 -27.19
CA ASN A 208 24.92 -5.39 -26.91
C ASN A 208 26.43 -5.08 -26.82
N ARG A 209 27.29 -6.07 -27.09
CA ARG A 209 28.76 -5.93 -27.14
C ARG A 209 29.31 -5.99 -28.58
N GLN A 210 28.43 -5.98 -29.58
CA GLN A 210 28.77 -5.88 -31.00
C GLN A 210 28.42 -4.49 -31.54
#